data_AF-A0A221SXS4-F1
#
_entry.id   AF-A0A221SXS4-F1
#
_cell.length_a   1.000
_cell.length_b   1.000
_cell.length_c   1.000
_cell.angle_alpha   90.00
_cell.angle_beta   90.00
_cell.angle_gamma   90.00
#
_symmetry.space_group_name_H-M   'P 1'
#
loop_
_entity.id
_entity.type
_entity.pdbx_description
1 polymer ?
#
loop_
_entity_poly.entity_id
_entity_poly.type
_entity_poly.pdbx_seq_one_letter_code
_entity_poly.pdbx_strand_id
1 'polypeptide(L)'
;MTPVIYALSSTTVPQAGVIDVPCYREDAFNGRTARLAYEEKWVPFDFATLTERDHDLATAERGEEWTIQGVVAVDMDWLVGVMDTTAAAGKTLGVEIDEVWYYVSPMNMEPTVVGDGYVVIGLYR
;
A
#
# COMPACT_ATOMS: atom_id res chain seq x y z
N MET A 1 6.25 -7.43 17.52
CA MET A 1 6.79 -8.36 16.49
C MET A 1 7.32 -7.45 15.41
N THR A 2 8.54 -7.62 14.87
CA THR A 2 9.04 -6.66 13.86
C THR A 2 8.11 -6.66 12.65
N PRO A 3 7.62 -5.50 12.18
CA PRO A 3 6.70 -5.45 11.05
C PRO A 3 7.40 -5.98 9.80
N VAL A 4 6.73 -6.90 9.10
CA VAL A 4 7.22 -7.44 7.83
C VAL A 4 6.68 -6.56 6.73
N ILE A 5 7.47 -5.58 6.31
CA ILE A 5 7.19 -4.75 5.13
C ILE A 5 8.26 -5.04 4.09
N TYR A 6 7.90 -5.06 2.80
CA TYR A 6 8.92 -5.02 1.76
C TYR A 6 9.40 -3.57 1.64
N ALA A 7 10.62 -3.31 2.11
CA ALA A 7 11.18 -1.96 2.14
C ALA A 7 11.42 -1.44 0.71
N LEU A 8 10.95 -0.22 0.46
CA LEU A 8 11.17 0.53 -0.78
C LEU A 8 11.46 1.98 -0.40
N SER A 9 12.27 2.64 -1.22
CA SER A 9 12.46 4.09 -1.16
C SER A 9 12.17 4.69 -2.53
N SER A 10 11.95 6.00 -2.57
CA SER A 10 11.76 6.75 -3.83
C SER A 10 12.91 6.56 -4.83
N THR A 11 14.10 6.20 -4.36
CA THR A 11 15.29 5.97 -5.18
C THR A 11 15.56 4.51 -5.51
N THR A 12 14.82 3.57 -4.91
CA THR A 12 15.06 2.12 -5.05
C THR A 12 13.86 1.35 -5.59
N VAL A 13 12.80 2.05 -6.05
CA VAL A 13 11.66 1.42 -6.74
C VAL A 13 12.16 0.66 -7.97
N PRO A 14 12.04 -0.68 -8.02
CA PRO A 14 12.46 -1.47 -9.18
C PRO A 14 11.62 -1.11 -10.41
N GLN A 15 12.26 -1.05 -11.58
CA GLN A 15 11.58 -0.83 -12.87
C GLN A 15 10.99 -2.13 -13.45
N ALA A 16 11.45 -3.28 -12.97
CA ALA A 16 11.01 -4.60 -13.41
C ALA A 16 11.36 -5.65 -12.35
N GLY A 17 10.70 -6.80 -12.44
CA GLY A 17 10.95 -7.95 -11.58
C GLY A 17 9.80 -8.23 -10.62
N VAL A 18 9.76 -9.47 -10.16
CA VAL A 18 8.73 -9.96 -9.23
C VAL A 18 9.31 -10.01 -7.82
N ILE A 19 8.57 -9.45 -6.87
CA ILE A 19 8.87 -9.54 -5.44
C ILE A 19 7.72 -10.20 -4.69
N ASP A 20 8.01 -10.80 -3.54
CA ASP A 20 6.99 -11.31 -2.62
C ASP A 20 6.59 -10.22 -1.63
N VAL A 21 5.36 -9.73 -1.74
CA VAL A 21 4.82 -8.66 -0.91
C VAL A 21 4.02 -9.27 0.25
N PRO A 22 4.29 -8.89 1.51
CA PRO A 22 3.57 -9.41 2.66
C PRO A 22 2.11 -8.93 2.69
N CYS A 23 1.20 -9.86 2.96
CA CYS A 23 -0.23 -9.61 3.08
C CYS A 23 -0.61 -9.14 4.48
N TYR A 24 -1.51 -8.18 4.54
CA TYR A 24 -2.10 -7.64 5.75
C TYR A 24 -3.61 -7.62 5.63
N ARG A 25 -4.28 -7.80 6.77
CA ARG A 25 -5.72 -7.64 6.93
C ARG A 25 -6.04 -6.55 7.92
N GLU A 26 -7.23 -6.00 7.77
CA GLU A 26 -7.81 -5.15 8.79
C GLU A 26 -7.98 -5.90 10.10
N ASP A 27 -7.51 -5.27 11.17
CA ASP A 27 -7.80 -5.66 12.55
C ASP A 27 -8.77 -4.66 13.21
N ALA A 28 -8.69 -3.38 12.86
CA ALA A 28 -9.64 -2.37 13.30
C ALA A 28 -9.69 -1.18 12.31
N PHE A 29 -10.81 -0.47 12.24
CA PHE A 29 -10.93 0.78 11.48
C PHE A 29 -11.78 1.80 12.23
N ASN A 30 -11.28 3.03 12.32
CA ASN A 30 -11.95 4.11 13.06
C ASN A 30 -12.65 5.15 12.17
N GLY A 31 -12.86 4.84 10.88
CA GLY A 31 -13.42 5.76 9.90
C GLY A 31 -12.40 6.65 9.17
N ARG A 32 -11.12 6.59 9.57
CA ARG A 32 -10.01 7.30 8.90
C ARG A 32 -8.73 6.48 8.82
N THR A 33 -8.43 5.73 9.86
CA THR A 33 -7.21 4.95 10.00
C THR A 33 -7.56 3.51 10.28
N ALA A 34 -7.01 2.62 9.46
CA ALA A 34 -7.13 1.19 9.65
C ALA A 34 -5.89 0.63 10.33
N ARG A 35 -6.06 -0.12 11.42
CA ARG A 35 -5.00 -0.93 11.98
C ARG A 35 -4.91 -2.22 11.20
N LEU A 36 -3.72 -2.53 10.71
CA LEU A 36 -3.44 -3.71 9.91
C LEU A 36 -2.64 -4.73 10.70
N ALA A 37 -3.01 -6.00 10.54
CA ALA A 37 -2.32 -7.14 11.11
C ALA A 37 -1.77 -8.04 10.01
N TYR A 38 -0.55 -8.54 10.21
CA TYR A 38 0.12 -9.41 9.25
C TYR A 38 -0.57 -10.78 9.15
N GLU A 39 -0.74 -11.29 7.92
CA GLU A 39 -1.47 -12.54 7.65
C GLU A 39 -0.58 -13.80 7.52
N GLU A 40 0.73 -13.71 7.75
CA GLU A 40 1.65 -14.84 7.49
C GLU A 40 1.57 -15.36 6.03
N LYS A 41 1.20 -14.46 5.12
CA LYS A 41 1.00 -14.71 3.69
C LYS A 41 1.76 -13.68 2.87
N TRP A 42 2.16 -14.06 1.65
CA TRP A 42 2.79 -13.21 0.67
C TRP A 42 2.14 -13.42 -0.69
N VAL A 43 2.13 -12.38 -1.51
CA VAL A 43 1.68 -12.43 -2.90
C VAL A 43 2.75 -11.87 -3.84
N PRO A 44 2.92 -12.46 -5.04
CA PRO A 44 3.87 -11.94 -6.00
C PRO A 44 3.36 -10.62 -6.58
N PHE A 45 4.25 -9.64 -6.68
CA PHE A 45 4.00 -8.37 -7.35
C PHE A 45 5.06 -8.13 -8.41
N ASP A 46 4.62 -7.98 -9.66
CA ASP A 46 5.50 -7.69 -10.79
C ASP A 46 5.54 -6.20 -11.07
N PHE A 47 6.70 -5.57 -10.88
CA PHE A 47 6.90 -4.15 -11.19
C PHE A 47 6.73 -3.84 -12.69
N ALA A 48 6.82 -4.84 -13.58
CA ALA A 48 6.53 -4.64 -15.00
C ALA A 48 5.05 -4.31 -15.28
N THR A 49 4.17 -4.46 -14.28
CA THR A 49 2.76 -4.02 -14.37
C THR A 49 2.58 -2.52 -14.12
N LEU A 50 3.60 -1.84 -13.59
CA LEU A 50 3.56 -0.40 -13.35
C LEU A 50 3.79 0.35 -14.66
N THR A 51 2.96 1.37 -14.90
CA THR A 51 3.19 2.34 -15.97
C THR A 51 4.25 3.36 -15.56
N GLU A 52 4.81 4.10 -16.52
CA GLU A 52 5.72 5.23 -16.23
C GLU A 52 5.11 6.20 -15.20
N ARG A 53 3.80 6.44 -15.30
CA ARG A 53 3.09 7.33 -14.39
C ARG A 53 2.94 6.75 -12.98
N ASP A 54 2.82 5.43 -12.84
CA ASP A 54 2.82 4.77 -11.53
C ASP A 54 4.21 4.90 -10.87
N HIS A 55 5.27 4.72 -11.65
CA HIS A 55 6.64 4.96 -11.18
C HIS A 55 6.87 6.40 -10.79
N ASP A 56 6.42 7.37 -11.59
CA ASP A 56 6.50 8.78 -11.25
C ASP A 56 5.79 9.07 -9.93
N LEU A 57 4.64 8.44 -9.65
CA LEU A 57 3.95 8.61 -8.36
C LEU A 57 4.67 7.95 -7.18
N ALA A 58 5.24 6.76 -7.38
CA ALA A 58 5.97 6.05 -6.34
C ALA A 58 7.33 6.70 -6.01
N THR A 59 7.94 7.36 -6.99
CA THR A 59 9.24 8.03 -6.87
C THR A 59 9.12 9.54 -6.60
N ALA A 60 7.96 10.15 -6.89
CA ALA A 60 7.72 11.55 -6.61
C ALA A 60 7.82 11.82 -5.11
N GLU A 61 8.65 12.80 -4.77
CA GLU A 61 8.49 13.58 -3.54
C GLU A 61 7.22 14.43 -3.72
N ARG A 62 6.07 13.81 -3.48
CA ARG A 62 4.80 14.29 -4.00
C ARG A 62 4.27 15.47 -3.20
N GLY A 63 4.74 16.70 -3.46
CA GLY A 63 4.07 17.97 -3.12
C GLY A 63 3.80 18.31 -1.64
N GLU A 64 3.94 17.34 -0.74
CA GLU A 64 3.93 17.39 0.70
C GLU A 64 4.85 16.24 1.11
N GLU A 65 5.89 16.53 1.89
CA GLU A 65 7.04 15.78 2.45
C GLU A 65 7.07 14.23 2.63
N TRP A 66 6.13 13.45 2.08
CA TRP A 66 5.98 12.02 2.31
C TRP A 66 6.68 11.20 1.23
N THR A 67 7.52 10.26 1.66
CA THR A 67 8.27 9.35 0.76
C THR A 67 7.83 7.92 0.98
N ILE A 68 7.84 7.10 -0.08
CA ILE A 68 7.54 5.68 0.06
C ILE A 68 8.58 5.02 0.98
N GLN A 69 8.11 4.24 1.94
CA GLN A 69 8.92 3.47 2.90
C GLN A 69 8.86 1.96 2.62
N GLY A 70 7.84 1.53 1.88
CA GLY A 70 7.63 0.11 1.56
C GLY A 70 6.28 -0.14 0.92
N VAL A 71 6.03 -1.42 0.67
CA VAL A 71 4.75 -1.92 0.13
C VAL A 71 4.24 -3.08 0.95
N VAL A 72 2.90 -3.20 0.98
CA VAL A 72 2.15 -4.32 1.54
C VAL A 72 0.99 -4.66 0.63
N ALA A 73 0.46 -5.88 0.75
CA ALA A 73 -0.72 -6.32 0.03
C ALA A 73 -1.93 -6.36 0.96
N VAL A 74 -3.08 -5.89 0.49
CA VAL A 74 -4.34 -5.88 1.23
C VAL A 74 -5.47 -6.41 0.35
N ASP A 75 -6.55 -6.88 0.93
CA ASP A 75 -7.73 -7.31 0.19
C ASP A 75 -8.35 -6.13 -0.61
N MET A 76 -8.69 -6.37 -1.88
CA MET A 76 -9.21 -5.34 -2.77
C MET A 76 -10.59 -4.84 -2.33
N ASP A 77 -11.50 -5.75 -1.97
CA ASP A 77 -12.87 -5.38 -1.59
C ASP A 77 -12.87 -4.55 -0.30
N TRP A 78 -12.00 -4.93 0.64
CA TRP A 78 -11.73 -4.13 1.83
C TRP A 78 -11.21 -2.73 1.48
N LEU A 79 -10.16 -2.64 0.63
CA LEU A 79 -9.56 -1.35 0.27
C LEU A 79 -10.58 -0.40 -0.34
N VAL A 80 -11.41 -0.91 -1.26
CA VAL A 80 -12.50 -0.13 -1.89
C VAL A 80 -13.47 0.38 -0.81
N GLY A 81 -13.91 -0.49 0.10
CA GLY A 81 -14.84 -0.11 1.18
C GLY A 81 -14.29 0.97 2.12
N VAL A 82 -13.02 0.88 2.53
CA VAL A 82 -12.41 1.90 3.40
C VAL A 82 -12.12 3.20 2.65
N MET A 83 -11.72 3.14 1.38
CA MET A 83 -11.51 4.33 0.57
C MET A 83 -12.82 5.10 0.37
N ASP A 84 -13.92 4.42 0.06
CA ASP A 84 -15.24 5.04 -0.09
C ASP A 84 -15.68 5.70 1.22
N THR A 85 -15.52 5.01 2.35
CA THR A 85 -15.85 5.53 3.68
C THR A 85 -15.03 6.78 4.02
N THR A 86 -13.72 6.74 3.74
CA THR A 86 -12.81 7.83 4.08
C THR A 86 -12.98 9.04 3.15
N ALA A 87 -13.25 8.79 1.86
CA ALA A 87 -13.56 9.81 0.87
C ALA A 87 -14.89 10.52 1.19
N ALA A 88 -15.92 9.79 1.62
CA ALA A 88 -17.17 10.38 2.10
C ALA A 88 -16.96 11.33 3.29
N ALA A 89 -15.93 11.09 4.11
CA ALA A 89 -15.52 11.97 5.21
C ALA A 89 -14.58 13.11 4.79
N GLY A 90 -14.19 13.20 3.50
CA GLY A 90 -13.24 14.20 2.98
C GLY A 90 -11.84 14.06 3.58
N LYS A 91 -11.41 12.85 3.91
CA LYS A 91 -10.10 12.55 4.52
C LYS A 91 -9.26 11.65 3.62
N THR A 92 -7.96 11.64 3.87
CA THR A 92 -7.03 10.65 3.33
C THR A 92 -7.05 9.39 4.20
N LEU A 93 -6.98 8.23 3.56
CA LEU A 93 -6.85 6.95 4.25
C LEU A 93 -5.43 6.82 4.81
N GLY A 94 -5.35 6.48 6.09
CA GLY A 94 -4.12 6.07 6.74
C GLY A 94 -4.20 4.63 7.21
N VAL A 95 -3.06 3.99 7.38
CA VAL A 95 -2.97 2.68 8.03
C VAL A 95 -1.97 2.73 9.17
N GLU A 96 -2.23 1.92 10.19
CA GLU A 96 -1.32 1.71 11.31
C GLU A 96 -0.81 0.27 11.28
N ILE A 97 0.52 0.10 11.21
CA ILE A 97 1.21 -1.19 11.28
C ILE A 97 2.23 -1.09 12.40
N ASP A 98 2.13 -1.95 13.42
CA ASP A 98 3.02 -1.97 14.60
C ASP A 98 3.22 -0.55 15.21
N GLU A 99 2.12 0.15 15.46
CA GLU A 99 2.08 1.51 16.05
C GLU A 99 2.67 2.63 15.17
N VAL A 100 3.00 2.34 13.90
CA VAL A 100 3.47 3.33 12.94
C VAL A 100 2.36 3.66 11.94
N TRP A 101 2.04 4.96 11.83
CA TRP A 101 1.06 5.47 10.88
C TRP A 101 1.70 5.77 9.52
N TYR A 102 1.04 5.31 8.46
CA TYR A 102 1.41 5.56 7.07
C TYR A 102 0.23 6.12 6.29
N TYR A 103 0.50 7.07 5.41
CA TYR A 103 -0.42 7.36 4.32
C TYR A 103 -0.35 6.21 3.30
N VAL A 104 -1.50 5.82 2.75
CA VAL A 104 -1.56 4.73 1.77
C VAL A 104 -2.08 5.19 0.42
N SER A 105 -1.47 4.64 -0.62
CA SER A 105 -1.92 4.79 -2.00
C SER A 105 -1.72 3.47 -2.74
N PRO A 106 -2.65 3.06 -3.63
CA PRO A 106 -2.39 1.98 -4.57
C PRO A 106 -1.09 2.24 -5.36
N MET A 107 -0.32 1.18 -5.61
CA MET A 107 0.89 1.26 -6.44
C MET A 107 0.55 1.43 -7.92
N ASN A 108 -0.53 0.79 -8.39
CA ASN A 108 -1.10 1.01 -9.70
C ASN A 108 -2.24 2.04 -9.59
N MET A 109 -2.23 3.08 -10.41
CA MET A 109 -3.35 4.02 -10.52
C MET A 109 -4.66 3.32 -10.89
N GLU A 110 -4.58 2.30 -11.74
CA GLU A 110 -5.65 1.34 -11.97
C GLU A 110 -5.37 0.11 -11.10
N PRO A 111 -6.13 -0.11 -10.02
CA PRO A 111 -5.85 -1.19 -9.07
C PRO A 111 -5.74 -2.52 -9.80
N THR A 112 -4.54 -3.11 -9.77
CA THR A 112 -4.28 -4.42 -10.35
C THR A 112 -4.36 -5.46 -9.26
N VAL A 113 -5.27 -6.42 -9.42
CA VAL A 113 -5.44 -7.51 -8.48
C VAL A 113 -4.31 -8.53 -8.67
N VAL A 114 -3.62 -8.84 -7.59
CA VAL A 114 -2.56 -9.86 -7.49
C VAL A 114 -2.94 -10.91 -6.47
N GLY A 115 -2.55 -12.17 -6.72
CA GLY A 115 -3.02 -13.29 -5.90
C GLY A 115 -4.55 -13.34 -5.85
N ASP A 116 -5.11 -14.17 -4.95
CA ASP A 116 -6.55 -14.40 -4.82
C ASP A 116 -7.34 -13.17 -4.30
N GLY A 117 -7.25 -12.01 -4.93
CA GLY A 117 -8.03 -10.80 -4.59
C GLY A 117 -7.26 -9.66 -3.91
N TYR A 118 -5.92 -9.69 -3.86
CA TYR A 118 -5.15 -8.66 -3.16
C TYR A 118 -4.73 -7.54 -4.10
N VAL A 119 -4.45 -6.37 -3.53
CA VAL A 119 -3.86 -5.22 -4.22
C VAL A 119 -2.66 -4.73 -3.43
N VAL A 120 -1.61 -4.29 -4.14
CA VAL A 120 -0.41 -3.74 -3.51
C VAL A 120 -0.56 -2.25 -3.31
N ILE A 121 -0.35 -1.82 -2.06
CA ILE A 121 -0.37 -0.42 -1.65
C ILE A 121 1.02 0.00 -1.19
N GLY A 122 1.38 1.24 -1.53
CA GLY A 122 2.55 1.92 -0.99
C GLY A 122 2.27 2.50 0.39
N LEU A 123 3.25 2.39 1.27
CA LEU A 123 3.26 3.00 2.60
C LEU A 123 4.14 4.25 2.56
N TYR A 124 3.56 5.42 2.79
CA TYR A 124 4.24 6.71 2.69
C TYR A 124 4.37 7.35 4.07
N ARG A 125 5.56 7.88 4.37
CA ARG A 125 5.91 8.58 5.61
C ARG A 125 6.91 9.72 5.34
#